data_AF-A0A832H2T5-F1
#
_entry.id   AF-A0A832H2T5-F1
#
_cell.length_a   1.000
_cell.length_b   1.000
_cell.length_c   1.000
_cell.angle_alpha   90.00
_cell.angle_beta   90.00
_cell.angle_gamma   90.00
#
_symmetry.space_group_name_H-M   'P 1'
#
loop_
_entity.id
_entity.type
_entity.pdbx_description
1 polymer ?
#
loop_
_entity_poly.entity_id
_entity_poly.type
_entity_poly.pdbx_seq_one_letter_code
_entity_poly.pdbx_strand_id
1 'polypeptide(L)' 'IKLNPDGTFRFQMSFQDGLIDYPIMAVAADGEQMRSIHMKFNRETPERYTNTKEEAVEEWMV' A
#
# COMPACT_ATOMS: atom_id res chain seq x y z
N ILE A 1 -13.02 3.31 1.68
CA ILE A 1 -12.51 2.01 2.21
C ILE A 1 -13.68 1.32 2.89
N LYS A 2 -13.96 0.06 2.55
CA LYS A 2 -15.03 -0.70 3.21
C LYS A 2 -14.42 -1.40 4.42
N LEU A 3 -14.97 -1.13 5.60
CA LEU A 3 -14.63 -1.82 6.84
C LEU A 3 -15.38 -3.14 6.88
N ASN A 4 -14.71 -4.18 7.35
CA ASN A 4 -15.33 -5.42 7.75
C ASN A 4 -16.07 -5.21 9.08
N PRO A 5 -17.08 -6.04 9.39
CA PRO A 5 -17.81 -5.97 10.66
C PRO A 5 -16.93 -6.13 11.91
N ASP A 6 -15.75 -6.73 11.78
CA ASP A 6 -14.75 -6.89 12.84
C ASP A 6 -13.83 -5.65 13.02
N GLY A 7 -14.05 -4.59 12.23
CA GLY A 7 -13.26 -3.36 12.26
C GLY A 7 -11.98 -3.41 11.42
N THR A 8 -11.68 -4.52 10.76
CA THR A 8 -10.54 -4.62 9.85
C THR A 8 -10.86 -3.98 8.49
N PHE A 9 -9.84 -3.50 7.78
CA PHE A 9 -10.00 -3.03 6.41
C PHE A 9 -8.79 -3.43 5.57
N ARG A 10 -9.01 -3.51 4.25
CA ARG A 10 -7.94 -3.72 3.27
C ARG A 10 -7.93 -2.53 2.31
N PHE A 11 -6.73 -2.00 2.09
CA PHE A 11 -6.48 -0.96 1.10
C PHE A 11 -5.31 -1.40 0.22
N GLN A 12 -5.51 -1.33 -1.10
CA GLN A 12 -4.46 -1.61 -2.08
C GLN A 12 -4.09 -0.28 -2.76
N MET A 13 -2.80 0.01 -2.76
CA MET A 13 -2.23 1.17 -3.44
C MET A 13 -0.88 0.79 -4.04
N SER A 14 -0.45 1.58 -5.03
CA SER A 14 0.91 1.48 -5.55
C SER A 14 1.90 1.82 -4.44
N PHE A 15 2.83 0.90 -4.19
CA PHE A 15 3.88 1.06 -3.18
C PHE A 15 5.21 1.27 -3.89
N GLN A 16 5.42 2.47 -4.43
CA GLN A 16 6.64 2.82 -5.17
C GLN A 16 7.76 3.25 -4.21
N ASP A 17 8.98 3.31 -4.71
CA ASP A 17 10.11 3.80 -3.94
C ASP A 17 9.90 5.25 -3.51
N GLY A 18 10.40 5.59 -2.32
CA GLY A 18 10.23 6.87 -1.66
C GLY A 18 9.56 6.76 -0.29
N LEU A 19 9.31 7.92 0.31
CA LEU A 19 8.59 8.04 1.57
C LEU A 19 7.10 8.19 1.32
N ILE A 20 6.32 7.27 1.88
CA ILE A 20 4.87 7.30 1.88
C ILE A 20 4.42 7.58 3.31
N ASP A 21 3.86 8.76 3.55
CA ASP A 21 3.18 9.10 4.81
C ASP A 21 1.67 8.90 4.61
N TYR A 22 1.12 7.91 5.29
CA TYR A 22 -0.27 7.51 5.17
C TYR A 22 -1.02 7.83 6.48
N PRO A 23 -1.67 9.01 6.56
CA PRO A 23 -2.49 9.36 7.71
C PRO A 23 -3.81 8.57 7.66
N ILE A 24 -4.08 7.83 8.73
CA ILE A 24 -5.34 7.11 8.92
C ILE A 24 -6.08 7.78 10.07
N MET A 25 -7.34 8.12 9.81
CA MET A 25 -8.27 8.62 10.81
C MET A 25 -9.45 7.65 10.90
N ALA A 26 -9.69 7.13 12.10
CA ALA A 26 -10.83 6.29 12.41
C ALA A 26 -11.78 7.07 13.31
N VAL A 27 -13.06 7.12 12.91
CA VAL A 27 -14.16 7.71 13.68
C VAL A 27 -15.11 6.58 14.04
N ALA A 28 -15.45 6.46 15.32
CA ALA A 28 -16.42 5.48 15.80
C ALA A 28 -17.82 5.76 15.19
N ALA A 29 -18.66 4.72 15.09
CA ALA A 29 -19.98 4.84 14.48
C ALA A 29 -20.93 5.79 15.25
N ASP A 30 -20.67 5.98 16.55
CA ASP A 30 -21.37 6.94 17.43
C ASP A 30 -20.80 8.38 17.34
N GLY A 31 -19.65 8.57 16.70
CA GLY A 31 -18.98 9.85 16.55
C GLY A 31 -18.25 10.37 17.81
N GLU A 32 -18.27 9.65 18.94
CA GLU A 32 -17.69 10.13 20.20
C GLU A 32 -16.18 9.90 20.28
N GLN A 33 -15.69 8.84 19.64
CA GLN A 33 -14.27 8.50 19.67
C GLN A 33 -13.62 8.66 18.30
N MET A 34 -12.49 9.37 18.29
CA MET A 34 -11.64 9.52 17.14
C MET A 34 -10.22 9.07 17.47
N ARG A 35 -9.60 8.33 16.56
CA ARG A 35 -8.19 7.94 16.63
C ARG A 35 -7.51 8.34 15.33
N SER A 36 -6.36 8.99 15.43
CA SER A 36 -5.49 9.29 14.30
C SER A 36 -4.17 8.56 14.46
N ILE A 37 -3.69 7.99 13.37
CA ILE A 37 -2.42 7.28 13.29
C ILE A 37 -1.74 7.67 11.98
N HIS A 38 -0.45 7.99 12.08
CA HIS A 38 0.39 8.22 10.91
C HIS A 38 1.24 6.98 10.67
N MET A 39 1.05 6.35 9.52
CA MET A 39 1.89 5.24 9.09
C MET A 39 2.90 5.75 8.07
N LYS A 40 4.19 5.72 8.42
CA LYS A 40 5.27 6.11 7.51
C LYS A 40 5.96 4.87 6.97
N PHE A 41 5.99 4.75 5.66
CA PHE A 41 6.65 3.67 4.96
C PHE A 41 7.75 4.26 4.09
N ASN A 42 8.98 3.80 4.29
CA ASN A 42 10.08 4.12 3.38
C ASN A 42 10.38 2.87 2.54
N ARG A 43 10.35 3.02 1.23
CA ARG A 43 10.70 1.95 0.29
C ARG A 43 11.87 2.40 -0.57
N GLU A 44 12.88 1.55 -0.68
CA GLU A 44 14.03 1.75 -1.53
C GLU A 44 14.33 0.44 -2.29
N THR A 45 14.62 0.54 -3.57
CA THR A 45 15.10 -0.55 -4.42
C THR A 45 16.58 -0.29 -4.74
N PRO A 46 17.51 -0.72 -3.86
CA PRO A 46 18.93 -0.42 -4.02
C PRO A 46 19.55 -1.12 -5.23
N GLU A 47 19.06 -2.31 -5.56
CA GLU A 47 19.47 -3.06 -6.74
C GLU A 47 18.23 -3.41 -7.56
N ARG A 48 18.28 -3.11 -8.85
CA ARG A 48 17.17 -3.33 -9.78
C ARG A 48 17.60 -4.27 -10.90
N TYR A 49 17.44 -5.57 -10.69
CA TYR A 49 17.66 -6.60 -11.70
C TYR A 49 16.41 -6.81 -12.56
N THR A 50 15.90 -5.73 -13.16
CA THR A 50 14.81 -5.85 -14.14
C THR A 50 15.42 -5.91 -15.53
N ASN A 51 15.09 -6.96 -16.29
CA ASN A 51 15.45 -7.05 -17.70
C ASN A 51 14.98 -5.79 -18.44
N THR A 52 15.79 -5.33 -19.39
CA THR A 52 15.34 -4.31 -20.34
C THR A 52 14.21 -4.87 -21.21
N LYS A 53 13.47 -4.00 -21.90
CA LYS A 53 12.33 -4.45 -22.73
C LYS A 53 12.79 -5.40 -23.83
N GLU A 54 14.01 -5.22 -24.32
CA GLU A 54 14.67 -6.05 -25.33
C GLU A 54 15.11 -7.43 -24.79
N GLU A 55 15.32 -7.55 -23.47
CA GLU A 55 15.78 -8.78 -22.80
C GLU A 55 14.64 -9.52 -22.09
N ALA A 56 13.41 -9.00 -22.15
CA ALA A 56 12.25 -9.64 -21.56
C ALA A 56 11.91 -10.93 -22.32
N VAL A 57 12.11 -12.08 -21.67
CA VAL A 57 11.67 -13.38 -22.21
C VAL A 57 10.18 -13.52 -21.96
N GLU A 58 9.41 -13.73 -23.04
CA GLU A 58 7.96 -13.92 -22.97
C GLU A 58 7.66 -15.35 -22.52
N GLU A 59 7.42 -15.54 -21.22
CA GLU A 59 7.29 -16.90 -20.63
C GLU A 59 5.91 -17.57 -20.82
N TRP A 60 4.94 -16.96 -21.52
CA TRP A 60 3.54 -17.46 -21.54
C TRP A 60 2.90 -17.59 -22.93
N MET A 61 3.64 -18.12 -23.92
CA MET A 61 3.04 -18.73 -25.11
C MET A 61 3.49 -20.19 -25.25
N VAL A 62 2.87 -21.08 -24.47
CA VAL A 62 2.86 -22.54 -24.73
C VAL A 62 1.43 -23.04 -24.61
#